data_AF-X0TK32-F1
#
_entry.id   AF-X0TK32-F1
#
_cell.length_a   1.000
_cell.length_b   1.000
_cell.length_c   1.000
_cell.angle_alpha   90.00
_cell.angle_beta   90.00
_cell.angle_gamma   90.00
#
_symmetry.space_group_name_H-M   'P 1'
#
loop_
_entity.id
_entity.type
_entity.pdbx_description
1 polymer ?
#
loop_
_entity_poly.entity_id
_entity_poly.type
_entity_poly.pdbx_seq_one_letter_code
_entity_poly.pdbx_strand_id
1 'polypeptide(L)'
;RPEFALINALTAILGVPNGELLKIPTCQTVLDGAVAEAVQVASGCGIQLQLPEEIERVRAVCNSTAANISSMLQDVKRQKKTEIDQINGAVVRMAASLGMASPVNEVLTALVRGLEAGYKVEGGKP
;
A
#
# COMPACT_ATOMS: atom_id res chain seq x y z
N ARG A 1 11.90 -1.34 -2.38
CA ARG A 1 11.49 -2.61 -1.74
C ARG A 1 9.96 -2.67 -1.80
N PRO A 2 9.40 -3.21 -2.89
CA PRO A 2 7.94 -3.25 -3.11
C PRO A 2 7.18 -4.02 -2.02
N GLU A 3 7.86 -4.82 -1.21
CA GLU A 3 7.25 -5.66 -0.17
C GLU A 3 6.65 -4.87 1.02
N PHE A 4 7.20 -3.70 1.37
CA PHE A 4 6.69 -2.86 2.46
C PHE A 4 5.55 -1.95 2.03
N ALA A 5 5.43 -1.74 0.73
CA ALA A 5 4.59 -0.72 0.14
C ALA A 5 3.10 -0.98 0.38
N LEU A 6 2.70 -2.23 0.16
CA LEU A 6 1.31 -2.61 -0.05
C LEU A 6 0.59 -2.96 1.26
N ILE A 7 1.35 -3.45 2.24
CA ILE A 7 0.89 -3.68 3.62
C ILE A 7 0.47 -2.35 4.27
N ASN A 8 1.26 -1.30 4.05
CA ASN A 8 1.09 0.00 4.71
C ASN A 8 -0.24 0.67 4.34
N ALA A 9 -0.59 0.72 3.05
CA ALA A 9 -1.85 1.31 2.61
C ALA A 9 -3.07 0.57 3.17
N LEU A 10 -3.06 -0.76 3.11
CA LEU A 10 -4.21 -1.55 3.56
C LEU A 10 -4.40 -1.50 5.09
N THR A 11 -3.30 -1.58 5.85
CA THR A 11 -3.35 -1.39 7.32
C THR A 11 -3.81 0.01 7.69
N ALA A 12 -3.36 1.05 6.96
CA ALA A 12 -3.77 2.43 7.18
C ALA A 12 -5.28 2.64 6.95
N ILE A 13 -5.83 2.05 5.89
CA ILE A 13 -7.26 2.13 5.57
C ILE A 13 -8.11 1.37 6.59
N LEU A 14 -7.68 0.17 6.98
CA LEU A 14 -8.46 -0.72 7.85
C LEU A 14 -8.25 -0.47 9.35
N GLY A 15 -7.19 0.24 9.73
CA GLY A 15 -6.87 0.52 11.12
C GLY A 15 -6.29 -0.67 11.90
N VAL A 16 -5.77 -1.69 11.21
CA VAL A 16 -5.33 -2.97 11.80
C VAL A 16 -3.81 -3.18 11.75
N PRO A 17 -3.22 -3.99 12.66
CA PRO A 17 -1.82 -4.45 12.56
C PRO A 17 -1.56 -5.31 11.31
N ASN A 18 -0.28 -5.44 10.92
CA ASN A 18 0.12 -6.15 9.70
C ASN A 18 -0.39 -7.60 9.64
N GLY A 19 -0.35 -8.33 10.77
CA GLY A 19 -0.73 -9.74 10.81
C GLY A 19 -2.22 -9.99 10.60
N GLU A 20 -3.08 -8.99 10.88
CA GLU A 20 -4.52 -9.11 10.68
C GLU A 20 -4.89 -9.20 9.20
N LEU A 21 -4.09 -8.63 8.30
CA LEU A 21 -4.33 -8.70 6.86
C LEU A 21 -4.37 -10.13 6.34
N LEU A 22 -3.59 -11.04 6.94
CA LEU A 22 -3.54 -12.45 6.55
C LEU A 22 -4.68 -13.28 7.14
N LYS A 23 -5.46 -12.73 8.08
CA LYS A 23 -6.63 -13.42 8.65
C LYS A 23 -7.90 -13.15 7.84
N ILE A 24 -7.89 -12.13 6.99
CA ILE A 24 -9.06 -11.67 6.25
C ILE A 24 -8.87 -12.01 4.75
N PRO A 25 -9.59 -13.00 4.19
CA PRO A 25 -9.38 -13.43 2.80
C PRO A 25 -9.51 -12.32 1.77
N THR A 26 -10.46 -11.40 1.95
CA THR A 26 -10.65 -10.25 1.06
C THR A 26 -9.47 -9.27 1.10
N CYS A 27 -8.81 -9.12 2.25
CA CYS A 27 -7.57 -8.32 2.35
C CYS A 27 -6.45 -8.96 1.57
N GLN A 28 -6.31 -10.29 1.65
CA GLN A 28 -5.31 -11.03 0.88
C GLN A 28 -5.53 -10.87 -0.63
N THR A 29 -6.78 -10.90 -1.11
CA THR A 29 -7.09 -10.63 -2.52
C THR A 29 -6.61 -9.25 -2.97
N VAL A 30 -6.84 -8.21 -2.17
CA VAL A 30 -6.37 -6.85 -2.47
C VAL A 30 -4.84 -6.78 -2.44
N LEU A 31 -4.21 -7.44 -1.47
CA LEU A 31 -2.77 -7.51 -1.32
C LEU A 31 -2.11 -8.18 -2.54
N ASP A 32 -2.58 -9.37 -2.91
CA ASP A 32 -2.07 -10.12 -4.06
C ASP A 32 -2.28 -9.34 -5.37
N GLY A 33 -3.43 -8.69 -5.55
CA GLY A 33 -3.71 -7.84 -6.70
C GLY A 33 -2.76 -6.65 -6.81
N ALA A 34 -2.50 -5.96 -5.70
CA ALA A 34 -1.58 -4.84 -5.67
C ALA A 34 -0.12 -5.28 -5.94
N VAL A 35 0.28 -6.45 -5.44
CA VAL A 35 1.61 -7.06 -5.72
C VAL A 35 1.72 -7.43 -7.19
N ALA A 36 0.68 -8.05 -7.76
CA ALA A 36 0.65 -8.44 -9.16
C ALA A 36 0.84 -7.24 -10.10
N GLU A 37 0.18 -6.13 -9.82
CA GLU A 37 0.37 -4.88 -10.57
C GLU A 37 1.80 -4.35 -10.43
N ALA A 38 2.34 -4.30 -9.21
CA ALA A 38 3.70 -3.82 -8.97
C ALA A 38 4.75 -4.68 -9.69
N VAL A 39 4.57 -6.01 -9.71
CA VAL A 39 5.44 -6.95 -10.43
C VAL A 39 5.33 -6.74 -11.94
N GLN A 40 4.13 -6.55 -12.48
CA GLN A 40 3.94 -6.26 -13.91
C GLN A 40 4.62 -4.94 -14.32
N VAL A 41 4.46 -3.89 -13.52
CA VAL A 41 5.12 -2.59 -13.75
C VAL A 41 6.64 -2.74 -13.68
N ALA A 42 7.17 -3.47 -12.69
CA ALA A 42 8.60 -3.74 -12.59
C ALA A 42 9.12 -4.48 -13.83
N SER A 43 8.37 -5.46 -14.34
CA SER A 43 8.70 -6.18 -15.58
C SER A 43 8.77 -5.25 -16.78
N GLY A 44 7.82 -4.32 -16.93
CA GLY A 44 7.85 -3.29 -17.97
C GLY A 44 9.05 -2.32 -17.87
N CYS A 45 9.61 -2.15 -16.67
CA CYS A 45 10.86 -1.42 -16.43
C CYS A 45 12.13 -2.27 -16.65
N GLY A 46 12.01 -3.51 -17.12
CA GLY A 46 13.14 -4.43 -17.31
C GLY A 46 13.65 -5.10 -16.02
N ILE A 47 12.90 -5.00 -14.92
CA ILE A 47 13.22 -5.65 -13.64
C ILE A 47 12.46 -6.97 -13.56
N GLN A 48 13.19 -8.08 -13.50
CA GLN A 48 12.58 -9.41 -13.41
C GLN A 48 12.25 -9.75 -11.96
N LEU A 49 10.96 -9.78 -11.64
CA LEU A 49 10.41 -10.26 -10.38
C LEU A 49 9.44 -11.41 -10.66
N GLN A 50 9.44 -12.41 -9.79
CA GLN A 50 8.51 -13.54 -9.88
C GLN A 50 7.33 -13.31 -8.96
N LEU A 51 6.12 -13.25 -9.52
CA LEU A 51 4.91 -12.96 -8.74
C LEU A 51 4.71 -13.90 -7.53
N PRO A 52 4.85 -15.23 -7.67
CA PRO A 52 4.68 -16.12 -6.51
C PRO A 52 5.68 -15.82 -5.38
N GLU A 53 6.93 -15.50 -5.72
CA GLU A 53 7.97 -15.19 -4.73
C GLU A 53 7.70 -13.86 -4.02
N GLU A 54 7.23 -12.85 -4.74
CA GLU A 54 6.90 -11.55 -4.15
C GLU A 54 5.64 -11.62 -3.27
N ILE A 55 4.64 -12.42 -3.64
CA ILE A 55 3.47 -12.68 -2.77
C ILE A 55 3.93 -13.35 -1.47
N GLU A 56 4.73 -14.41 -1.56
CA GLU A 56 5.22 -15.11 -0.37
C GLU A 56 6.11 -14.19 0.50
N ARG A 57 6.95 -13.36 -0.11
CA ARG A 57 7.75 -12.37 0.61
C ARG A 57 6.87 -11.40 1.39
N VAL A 58 5.82 -10.87 0.77
CA VAL A 58 4.90 -9.93 1.42
C VAL A 58 4.15 -10.59 2.58
N ARG A 59 3.67 -11.83 2.39
CA ARG A 59 3.05 -12.62 3.47
C ARG A 59 4.01 -12.90 4.61
N ALA A 60 5.27 -13.23 4.31
CA ALA A 60 6.31 -13.43 5.31
C ALA A 60 6.58 -12.15 6.11
N VAL A 61 6.57 -10.97 5.48
CA VAL A 61 6.66 -9.69 6.19
C VAL A 61 5.45 -9.49 7.10
N CYS A 62 4.22 -9.71 6.63
CA CYS A 62 3.03 -9.62 7.47
C CYS A 62 3.10 -10.54 8.70
N ASN A 63 3.56 -11.78 8.52
CA ASN A 63 3.70 -12.74 9.62
C ASN A 63 4.82 -12.36 10.59
N SER A 64 6.02 -12.05 10.09
CA SER A 64 7.17 -11.69 10.94
C SER A 64 6.96 -10.38 11.72
N THR A 65 6.10 -9.51 11.20
CA THR A 65 5.76 -8.22 11.81
C THR A 65 4.31 -8.17 12.28
N ALA A 66 3.70 -9.32 12.62
CA ALA A 66 2.27 -9.44 12.85
C ALA A 66 1.68 -8.44 13.85
N ALA A 67 2.41 -8.15 14.93
CA ALA A 67 2.01 -7.20 15.97
C ALA A 67 2.33 -5.73 15.63
N ASN A 68 3.06 -5.47 14.55
CA ASN A 68 3.50 -4.12 14.20
C ASN A 68 2.34 -3.31 13.59
N ILE A 69 2.33 -2.03 13.93
CA ILE A 69 1.51 -1.00 13.30
C ILE A 69 2.37 -0.34 12.23
N SER A 70 1.93 -0.36 10.97
CA SER A 70 2.66 0.28 9.87
C SER A 70 2.92 1.77 10.11
N SER A 71 4.01 2.30 9.55
CA SER A 71 4.32 3.75 9.55
C SER A 71 3.14 4.57 9.05
N MET A 72 2.56 4.16 7.92
CA MET A 72 1.41 4.82 7.32
C MET A 72 0.19 4.83 8.24
N LEU A 73 -0.12 3.72 8.94
CA LEU A 73 -1.20 3.72 9.93
C LEU A 73 -0.90 4.62 11.13
N GLN A 74 0.37 4.70 11.56
CA GLN A 74 0.77 5.65 12.62
C GLN A 74 0.57 7.10 12.18
N ASP A 75 0.92 7.43 10.94
CA ASP A 75 0.71 8.77 10.36
C ASP A 75 -0.78 9.10 10.25
N VAL A 76 -1.60 8.17 9.76
CA VAL A 76 -3.06 8.33 9.72
C VAL A 76 -3.63 8.59 11.12
N LYS A 77 -3.23 7.81 12.12
CA LYS A 77 -3.66 8.00 13.52
C LYS A 77 -3.24 9.35 14.10
N ARG A 78 -2.15 9.94 13.60
CA ARG A 78 -1.62 11.24 14.00
C ARG A 78 -2.07 12.38 13.08
N GLN A 79 -2.95 12.11 12.12
CA GLN A 79 -3.39 13.06 11.10
C GLN A 79 -2.22 13.75 10.38
N LYS A 80 -1.16 12.98 10.09
CA LYS A 80 0.01 13.44 9.34
C LYS A 80 -0.04 12.92 7.91
N LYS A 81 0.57 13.69 7.00
CA LYS A 81 0.78 13.24 5.63
C LYS A 81 1.60 11.94 5.63
N THR A 82 1.14 10.98 4.85
CA THR A 82 1.73 9.66 4.71
C THR A 82 2.70 9.59 3.54
N GLU A 83 3.38 8.45 3.42
CA GLU A 83 4.25 8.09 2.29
C GLU A 83 3.51 7.45 1.10
N ILE A 84 2.17 7.54 1.02
CA ILE A 84 1.36 6.87 -0.01
C ILE A 84 1.80 7.22 -1.44
N ASP A 85 2.16 8.48 -1.68
CA ASP A 85 2.55 8.98 -3.00
C ASP A 85 3.90 8.42 -3.47
N GLN A 86 4.80 8.15 -2.53
CA GLN A 86 6.13 7.60 -2.77
C GLN A 86 6.09 6.09 -2.97
N ILE A 87 5.04 5.46 -2.45
CA ILE A 87 4.87 4.02 -2.40
C ILE A 87 3.89 3.56 -3.51
N ASN A 88 2.58 3.52 -3.24
CA ASN A 88 1.59 3.09 -4.23
C ASN A 88 1.51 4.09 -5.38
N GLY A 89 1.58 5.39 -5.07
CA GLY A 89 1.60 6.43 -6.08
C GLY A 89 2.78 6.33 -7.05
N ALA A 90 3.92 5.75 -6.63
CA ALA A 90 5.04 5.50 -7.54
C ALA A 90 4.73 4.37 -8.52
N VAL A 91 4.09 3.29 -8.08
CA VAL A 91 3.61 2.21 -8.96
C VAL A 91 2.65 2.78 -10.01
N VAL A 92 1.68 3.59 -9.58
CA VAL A 92 0.72 4.25 -10.49
C VAL A 92 1.40 5.12 -11.54
N ARG A 93 2.36 5.96 -11.12
CA ARG A 93 3.09 6.83 -12.06
C ARG A 93 3.93 6.02 -13.05
N MET A 94 4.59 4.95 -12.59
CA MET A 94 5.39 4.08 -13.44
C MET A 94 4.50 3.31 -14.43
N ALA A 95 3.39 2.74 -13.97
CA ALA A 95 2.41 2.08 -14.82
C ALA A 95 1.94 3.00 -15.96
N ALA A 96 1.52 4.22 -15.61
CA ALA A 96 1.08 5.22 -16.57
C ALA A 96 2.18 5.57 -17.59
N SER A 97 3.44 5.69 -17.16
CA SER A 97 4.57 5.98 -18.08
C SER A 97 4.86 4.86 -19.08
N LEU A 98 4.44 3.62 -18.76
CA LEU A 98 4.56 2.44 -19.60
C LEU A 98 3.28 2.16 -20.41
N GLY A 99 2.25 3.00 -20.29
CA GLY A 99 0.93 2.73 -20.90
C GLY A 99 0.18 1.56 -20.26
N MET A 100 0.51 1.23 -19.00
CA MET A 100 -0.10 0.15 -18.22
C MET A 100 -1.06 0.73 -17.18
N ALA A 101 -2.02 -0.09 -16.74
CA ALA A 101 -2.93 0.25 -15.65
C ALA A 101 -2.50 -0.42 -14.34
N SER A 102 -2.74 0.25 -13.21
CA SER A 102 -2.56 -0.33 -11.87
C SER A 102 -3.77 0.00 -10.97
N PRO A 103 -4.97 -0.50 -11.30
CA PRO A 103 -6.22 -0.07 -10.68
C PRO A 103 -6.29 -0.30 -9.16
N VAL A 104 -5.73 -1.40 -8.65
CA VAL A 104 -5.69 -1.64 -7.20
C VAL A 104 -4.81 -0.61 -6.51
N ASN A 105 -3.61 -0.35 -7.04
CA ASN A 105 -2.72 0.67 -6.51
C ASN A 105 -3.31 2.09 -6.63
N GLU A 106 -4.04 2.38 -7.70
CA GLU A 106 -4.78 3.64 -7.87
C GLU A 106 -5.84 3.83 -6.79
N VAL A 107 -6.68 2.80 -6.55
CA VAL A 107 -7.72 2.84 -5.52
C VAL A 107 -7.10 2.99 -4.14
N LEU A 108 -6.07 2.20 -3.79
CA LEU A 108 -5.39 2.33 -2.50
C LEU A 108 -4.80 3.73 -2.29
N THR A 109 -4.18 4.29 -3.34
CA THR A 109 -3.64 5.65 -3.31
C THR A 109 -4.75 6.68 -3.08
N ALA A 110 -5.87 6.56 -3.81
CA ALA A 110 -7.00 7.48 -3.69
C ALA A 110 -7.66 7.42 -2.30
N LEU A 111 -7.83 6.23 -1.74
CA LEU A 111 -8.43 6.05 -0.41
C LEU A 111 -7.58 6.68 0.70
N VAL A 112 -6.25 6.45 0.68
CA VAL A 112 -5.37 7.06 1.69
C VAL A 112 -5.30 8.58 1.53
N ARG A 113 -5.22 9.11 0.31
CA ARG A 113 -5.33 10.56 0.08
C ARG A 113 -6.68 11.13 0.56
N GLY A 114 -7.76 10.38 0.40
CA GLY A 114 -9.08 10.73 0.92
C GLY A 114 -9.10 10.80 2.45
N LEU A 115 -8.44 9.84 3.12
CA LEU A 115 -8.22 9.90 4.57
C LEU A 115 -7.45 11.16 4.97
N GLU A 116 -6.35 11.47 4.27
CA GLU A 116 -5.53 12.67 4.52
C GLU A 116 -6.31 13.97 4.35
N ALA A 117 -7.14 14.06 3.30
CA ALA A 117 -7.99 15.22 3.07
C ALA A 117 -9.06 15.41 4.16
N GLY A 118 -9.44 14.32 4.85
CA GLY A 118 -10.38 14.35 5.97
C GLY A 118 -9.77 14.74 7.32
N TYR A 119 -8.46 14.96 7.40
CA TYR A 119 -7.81 15.39 8.63
C TYR A 119 -8.28 16.78 9.06
N LYS A 120 -8.46 16.98 10.37
CA LYS A 120 -8.83 18.30 10.89
C LYS A 120 -7.59 19.17 10.87
N VAL A 121 -7.67 20.34 10.25
CA VAL A 121 -6.65 21.37 10.43
C VAL A 121 -6.78 21.88 11.87
N GLU A 122 -5.98 21.35 12.78
CA GLU A 122 -5.81 21.98 14.10
C GLU A 122 -5.10 23.32 13.88
N GLY A 123 -5.84 24.44 13.95
CA GLY A 123 -5.22 25.78 14.09
C GLY A 123 -5.85 26.96 13.36
N GLY A 124 -6.91 26.80 12.57
CA GLY A 124 -7.61 27.95 11.97
C GLY A 124 -8.70 28.53 12.88
N LYS A 125 -8.33 29.32 13.89
CA LYS A 125 -9.31 30.13 14.65
C LYS A 125 -9.78 31.30 13.77
N PRO A 126 -11.08 31.63 13.68
CA PRO A 126 -11.49 33.00 13.38
C PRO A 126 -11.12 33.93 14.56
#